data_AF-A0A9X2CTC2-F1
#
_entry.id   AF-A0A9X2CTC2-F1
#
_cell.length_a   1.000
_cell.length_b   1.000
_cell.length_c   1.000
_cell.angle_alpha   90.00
_cell.angle_beta   90.00
_cell.angle_gamma   90.00
#
_symmetry.space_group_name_H-M   'P 1'
#
loop_
_entity.id
_entity.type
_entity.pdbx_description
1 polymer ?
#
loop_
_entity_poly.entity_id
_entity_poly.type
_entity_poly.pdbx_seq_one_letter_code
_entity_poly.pdbx_strand_id
1 'polypeptide(L)' 'MEISIVLLVLFLLVSGGLILNIITSIWCYRDSLRQGNSKEYSLLWLVATLFFPVVGVIIYLIIRK' A
#
# COMPACT_ATOMS: atom_id res chain seq x y z
N MET A 1 -17.19 17.87 -23.02
CA MET A 1 -17.71 16.57 -22.57
C MET A 1 -16.58 15.55 -22.38
N GLU A 2 -15.70 15.37 -23.36
CA GLU A 2 -14.59 14.38 -23.28
C GLU A 2 -13.60 14.66 -22.14
N ILE A 3 -13.18 15.92 -21.93
CA ILE A 3 -12.24 16.29 -20.86
C ILE A 3 -12.78 15.94 -19.47
N SER A 4 -14.08 16.15 -19.23
CA SER A 4 -14.73 15.83 -17.95
C SER A 4 -14.73 14.33 -17.67
N ILE A 5 -14.92 13.49 -18.70
CA ILE A 5 -14.86 12.03 -18.57
C ILE A 5 -13.43 11.58 -18.26
N VAL A 6 -12.43 12.14 -18.95
CA VAL A 6 -11.01 11.84 -18.68
C VAL A 6 -10.63 12.21 -17.24
N LEU A 7 -11.05 13.39 -16.77
CA LEU A 7 -10.82 13.81 -15.39
C LEU A 7 -11.49 12.90 -14.35
N LEU A 8 -12.72 12.44 -14.62
CA LEU A 8 -13.42 11.50 -13.75
C LEU A 8 -12.69 10.15 -13.67
N VAL A 9 -12.23 9.62 -14.80
CA VAL A 9 -11.47 8.36 -14.86
C VAL A 9 -10.15 8.48 -14.10
N LEU A 10 -9.41 9.58 -14.30
CA LEU A 10 -8.17 9.85 -13.57
C LEU A 10 -8.42 9.97 -12.06
N PHE A 11 -9.48 10.67 -11.66
CA PHE A 11 -9.85 10.79 -10.26
C PHE A 11 -10.14 9.41 -9.62
N LEU A 12 -10.91 8.56 -10.30
CA LEU A 12 -11.22 7.21 -9.82
C LEU A 12 -9.96 6.31 -9.75
N LEU A 13 -9.06 6.41 -10.71
CA LEU A 13 -7.80 5.66 -10.71
C LEU A 13 -6.88 6.08 -9.57
N VAL A 14 -6.71 7.38 -9.35
CA VAL A 14 -5.84 7.89 -8.28
C VAL A 14 -6.44 7.60 -6.91
N SER A 15 -7.73 7.89 -6.70
CA SER A 15 -8.40 7.64 -5.42
C SER A 15 -8.50 6.13 -5.12
N GLY A 16 -8.86 5.32 -6.10
CA GLY A 16 -8.89 3.86 -5.97
C GLY A 16 -7.51 3.27 -5.69
N GLY A 17 -6.48 3.77 -6.37
CA GLY A 17 -5.08 3.39 -6.14
C GLY A 17 -4.60 3.74 -4.72
N LEU A 18 -4.97 4.91 -4.21
CA LEU A 18 -4.64 5.32 -2.83
C LEU A 18 -5.34 4.43 -1.79
N ILE A 19 -6.63 4.11 -1.98
CA ILE A 19 -7.36 3.20 -1.09
C ILE A 19 -6.71 1.82 -1.08
N LEU A 20 -6.39 1.28 -2.26
CA LEU A 20 -5.70 -0.01 -2.38
C LEU A 20 -4.35 0.02 -1.68
N ASN A 21 -3.57 1.10 -1.82
CA ASN A 21 -2.29 1.25 -1.17
C ASN A 21 -2.41 1.26 0.37
N ILE A 22 -3.39 1.98 0.93
CA ILE A 22 -3.63 1.99 2.37
C ILE A 22 -4.00 0.59 2.87
N ILE A 23 -4.90 -0.11 2.16
CA ILE A 23 -5.31 -1.47 2.51
C ILE A 23 -4.11 -2.42 2.49
N THR A 24 -3.27 -2.37 1.44
CA THR A 24 -2.07 -3.22 1.35
C THR A 24 -1.05 -2.88 2.42
N SER A 25 -0.87 -1.60 2.76
CA SER A 25 0.05 -1.17 3.81
C SER A 25 -0.39 -1.69 5.18
N ILE A 26 -1.68 -1.53 5.51
CA ILE A 26 -2.26 -2.07 6.76
C ILE A 26 -2.14 -3.59 6.79
N TRP A 27 -2.37 -4.24 5.66
CA TRP A 27 -2.21 -5.69 5.57
C TRP A 27 -0.77 -6.13 5.82
N CYS A 28 0.23 -5.46 5.25
CA CYS A 28 1.65 -5.71 5.52
C CYS A 28 1.99 -5.53 7.00
N TYR A 29 1.49 -4.47 7.63
CA TYR A 29 1.65 -4.25 9.08
C TYR A 29 1.10 -5.42 9.90
N ARG A 30 -0.13 -5.84 9.60
CA ARG A 30 -0.80 -6.95 10.30
C ARG A 30 -0.10 -8.28 10.06
N ASP A 31 0.39 -8.50 8.84
CA ASP A 31 1.12 -9.71 8.46
C ASP A 31 2.47 -9.77 9.19
N SER A 32 3.21 -8.67 9.24
CA SER A 32 4.46 -8.54 10.01
C SER A 32 4.24 -8.82 11.50
N LEU A 33 3.15 -8.32 12.10
CA LEU A 33 2.81 -8.62 13.50
C LEU A 33 2.47 -10.11 13.70
N ARG A 34 1.77 -10.75 12.76
CA ARG A 34 1.43 -12.18 12.83
C ARG A 34 2.67 -13.08 12.77
N GLN A 35 3.73 -12.62 12.11
CA GLN A 35 5.02 -13.30 12.07
C GLN A 35 5.83 -13.13 13.36
N GLY A 36 5.31 -12.43 14.38
CA GLY A 36 5.97 -12.25 15.67
C GLY A 36 6.99 -11.11 15.71
N ASN A 37 7.01 -10.25 14.68
CA ASN A 37 7.90 -9.08 14.68
C ASN A 37 7.45 -8.01 15.70
N SER A 38 8.36 -7.12 16.08
CA SER A 38 8.03 -6.01 16.97
C SER A 38 7.07 -5.01 16.32
N LYS A 39 6.42 -4.21 17.16
CA LYS A 39 5.50 -3.16 16.67
C LYS A 39 6.24 -2.09 15.89
N GLU A 40 7.44 -1.71 16.31
CA GLU A 40 8.29 -0.73 15.64
C GLU A 40 8.71 -1.21 14.25
N TYR A 41 9.14 -2.48 14.14
CA TYR A 41 9.48 -3.09 12.87
C TYR A 41 8.27 -3.15 11.93
N SER A 42 7.12 -3.55 12.44
CA SER A 42 5.88 -3.61 11.66
C SER A 42 5.43 -2.22 11.20
N LEU A 43 5.59 -1.19 12.05
CA LEU A 43 5.30 0.21 11.70
C LEU A 43 6.22 0.70 10.57
N LEU A 44 7.48 0.27 10.58
CA LEU A 44 8.44 0.62 9.53
C LEU A 44 7.96 0.10 8.15
N TRP A 45 7.39 -1.10 8.10
CA TRP A 45 6.75 -1.64 6.90
C TRP A 45 5.51 -0.86 6.49
N LEU A 46 4.65 -0.48 7.43
CA LEU A 46 3.46 0.33 7.16
C LEU A 46 3.86 1.65 6.49
N VAL A 47 4.84 2.35 7.04
CA VAL A 47 5.33 3.63 6.50
C VAL A 47 6.00 3.42 5.14
N ALA A 48 6.87 2.42 5.02
CA ALA A 48 7.54 2.12 3.75
C ALA A 48 6.55 1.80 2.62
N THR A 49 5.52 0.99 2.89
CA THR A 49 4.48 0.63 1.91
C THR A 49 3.52 1.77 1.57
N LEU A 50 3.26 2.67 2.53
CA LEU A 50 2.39 3.84 2.32
C LEU A 50 3.03 4.89 1.40
N PHE A 51 4.32 5.18 1.58
CA PHE A 51 5.04 6.18 0.78
C PHE A 51 5.67 5.62 -0.49
N PHE A 52 5.98 4.33 -0.50
CA PHE A 52 6.55 3.65 -1.66
C PHE A 52 5.70 2.44 -2.04
N PRO A 53 4.50 2.63 -2.63
CA PRO A 53 3.58 1.56 -2.98
C PRO A 53 4.23 0.40 -3.73
N VAL A 54 5.06 0.74 -4.73
CA VAL A 54 5.71 -0.23 -5.61
C VAL A 54 6.83 -0.96 -4.87
N VAL A 55 7.70 -0.22 -4.18
CA VAL A 55 8.84 -0.77 -3.45
C VAL A 55 8.37 -1.61 -2.26
N GLY A 56 7.33 -1.14 -1.55
CA GLY A 56 6.72 -1.85 -0.44
C GLY A 56 6.11 -3.20 -0.86
N VAL A 57 5.43 -3.25 -2.01
CA VAL A 57 4.93 -4.52 -2.57
C VAL A 57 6.07 -5.45 -2.97
N ILE A 58 7.11 -4.94 -3.64
CA ILE A 58 8.28 -5.73 -4.04
C ILE A 58 8.96 -6.35 -2.81
N ILE A 59 9.24 -5.54 -1.80
CA ILE A 59 9.94 -6.03 -0.60
C ILE A 59 9.04 -6.98 0.20
N TYR A 60 7.74 -6.70 0.30
CA TYR A 60 6.79 -7.64 0.91
C TYR A 60 6.83 -9.01 0.25
N LEU A 61 6.82 -9.08 -1.09
CA LEU A 61 6.90 -10.34 -1.83
C LEU A 61 8.25 -11.06 -1.65
N ILE A 62 9.35 -10.33 -1.45
CA ILE A 62 10.68 -10.92 -1.22
C ILE A 62 10.80 -11.48 0.21
N ILE A 63 10.22 -10.79 1.20
CA ILE A 63 10.34 -11.15 2.62
C ILE A 63 9.29 -12.18 3.03
N ARG A 64 8.11 -12.16 2.39
CA ARG A 64 7.03 -13.10 2.64
C ARG A 64 7.41 -14.49 2.12
N LYS A 65 8.11 -15.26 2.96
CA LYS A 65 8.11 -16.72 2.91
C LYS A 65 6.92 -17.28 3.67
#